data_AF-A0A415BFW8-F1
#
_entry.id   AF-A0A415BFW8-F1
#
_cell.length_a   1.000
_cell.length_b   1.000
_cell.length_c   1.000
_cell.angle_alpha   90.00
_cell.angle_beta   90.00
_cell.angle_gamma   90.00
#
_symmetry.space_group_name_H-M   'P 1'
#
loop_
_entity.id
_entity.type
_entity.pdbx_description
1 polymer ?
#
loop_
_entity_poly.entity_id
_entity_poly.type
_entity_poly.pdbx_seq_one_letter_code
_entity_poly.pdbx_strand_id
1 'polypeptide(L)'
;MGSALCQVVVELGNGFEEVGMLNAMIWALACFGVVAADIALSVVLFSALGVASVFMGFSIDGLDIQLLQAVAQTASFLMALLWWRYLWPRSFMARRQSAHPLGGGANAAWKRIACVVVIGLSMQVVISYLCDGVLSLLPEVAADYSELVEETGLGDTNLLAVLTTVLGAPFCEELLVRGIVFEFSLRAFNPQCRPLWKRRRRASAQDGAMVPWAAPSARGIAAAIVLQAAIFGFMHMNWVQGCYAGAAGIIFGWVLVTTGKLRYTILLHFAFNAGSYLMGLLWFVNTPLDVIITVAIAGVILVEAMRSLRHACGMDAASAPLP
;
A
#
# COMPACT_ATOMS: atom_id res chain seq x y z
N MET A 1 -43.78 32.13 -5.34
CA MET A 1 -42.33 32.20 -5.67
C MET A 1 -41.44 31.26 -4.84
N GLY A 2 -41.90 30.68 -3.71
CA GLY A 2 -41.08 29.79 -2.87
C GLY A 2 -40.84 28.36 -3.39
N SER A 3 -41.71 27.78 -4.23
CA SER A 3 -41.56 26.37 -4.64
C SER A 3 -40.59 26.14 -5.80
N ALA A 4 -40.51 27.06 -6.77
CA ALA A 4 -39.61 26.95 -7.92
C ALA A 4 -38.13 27.11 -7.52
N LEU A 5 -37.85 28.01 -6.57
CA LEU A 5 -36.50 28.20 -6.02
C LEU A 5 -36.05 27.00 -5.19
N CYS A 6 -36.98 26.36 -4.47
CA CYS A 6 -36.71 25.15 -3.71
C CYS A 6 -36.47 23.93 -4.62
N GLN A 7 -37.25 23.77 -5.69
CA GLN A 7 -37.01 22.72 -6.69
C GLN A 7 -35.68 22.90 -7.42
N VAL A 8 -35.33 24.12 -7.83
CA VAL A 8 -34.03 24.38 -8.48
C VAL A 8 -32.86 24.12 -7.54
N VAL A 9 -32.97 24.44 -6.25
CA VAL A 9 -31.91 24.14 -5.26
C VAL A 9 -31.79 22.63 -5.00
N VAL A 10 -32.91 21.89 -4.98
CA VAL A 10 -32.90 20.42 -4.84
C VAL A 10 -32.36 19.74 -6.11
N GLU A 11 -32.76 20.17 -7.30
CA GLU A 11 -32.24 19.63 -8.56
C GLU A 11 -30.75 19.96 -8.76
N LEU A 12 -30.31 21.17 -8.38
CA LEU A 12 -28.89 21.50 -8.36
C LEU A 12 -28.14 20.65 -7.32
N GLY A 13 -28.69 20.49 -6.11
CA GLY A 13 -28.12 19.64 -5.07
C GLY A 13 -27.95 18.18 -5.51
N ASN A 14 -29.00 17.60 -6.08
CA ASN A 14 -29.00 16.24 -6.62
C ASN A 14 -28.00 16.10 -7.80
N GLY A 15 -27.94 17.09 -8.70
CA GLY A 15 -26.97 17.12 -9.79
C GLY A 15 -25.51 17.23 -9.32
N PHE A 16 -25.24 17.96 -8.24
CA PHE A 16 -23.91 18.02 -7.62
C PHE A 16 -23.54 16.70 -6.92
N GLU A 17 -24.49 16.03 -6.27
CA GLU A 17 -24.28 14.71 -5.67
C GLU A 17 -24.05 13.61 -6.72
N GLU A 18 -24.82 13.59 -7.81
CA GLU A 18 -24.63 12.64 -8.92
C GLU A 18 -23.26 12.83 -9.60
N VAL A 19 -22.86 14.08 -9.88
CA VAL A 19 -21.54 14.37 -10.45
C VAL A 19 -20.43 14.00 -9.45
N GLY A 20 -20.67 14.15 -8.14
CA GLY A 20 -19.78 13.69 -7.08
C GLY A 20 -19.61 12.17 -7.09
N MET A 21 -20.71 11.42 -7.10
CA MET A 21 -20.72 9.96 -7.12
C MET A 21 -20.07 9.39 -8.38
N LEU A 22 -20.40 9.93 -9.56
CA LEU A 22 -19.80 9.50 -10.81
C LEU A 22 -18.27 9.70 -10.82
N ASN A 23 -17.79 10.84 -10.32
CA ASN A 23 -16.34 11.07 -10.19
C ASN A 23 -15.70 10.07 -9.21
N ALA A 24 -16.36 9.77 -8.09
CA ALA A 24 -15.87 8.78 -7.13
C ALA A 24 -15.76 7.39 -7.77
N MET A 25 -16.78 6.97 -8.52
CA MET A 25 -16.79 5.70 -9.26
C MET A 25 -15.68 5.64 -10.31
N ILE A 26 -15.46 6.71 -11.08
CA ILE A 26 -14.40 6.77 -12.10
C ILE A 26 -13.03 6.57 -11.46
N TRP A 27 -12.74 7.24 -10.34
CA TRP A 27 -11.46 7.11 -9.67
C TRP A 27 -11.29 5.76 -8.95
N ALA A 28 -12.37 5.20 -8.39
CA ALA A 28 -12.36 3.85 -7.83
C ALA A 28 -12.08 2.81 -8.93
N LEU A 29 -12.75 2.93 -10.09
CA LEU A 29 -12.49 2.07 -11.25
C LEU A 29 -11.06 2.23 -11.78
N ALA A 30 -10.53 3.47 -11.78
CA ALA A 30 -9.14 3.72 -12.14
C ALA A 30 -8.15 3.00 -11.20
N CYS A 31 -8.49 2.80 -9.93
CA CYS A 31 -7.67 2.00 -9.01
C CYS A 31 -7.58 0.54 -9.46
N PHE A 32 -8.71 -0.08 -9.83
CA PHE A 32 -8.71 -1.43 -10.42
C PHE A 32 -8.01 -1.47 -11.79
N GLY A 33 -8.08 -0.39 -12.56
CA GLY A 33 -7.34 -0.25 -13.82
C GLY A 33 -5.81 -0.33 -13.64
N VAL A 34 -5.27 0.13 -12.49
CA VAL A 34 -3.84 -0.04 -12.17
C VAL A 34 -3.50 -1.52 -12.02
N VAL A 35 -4.31 -2.27 -11.26
CA VAL A 35 -4.12 -3.71 -11.05
C VAL A 35 -4.28 -4.48 -12.36
N ALA A 36 -5.30 -4.14 -13.16
CA ALA A 36 -5.52 -4.77 -14.45
C ALA A 36 -4.34 -4.54 -15.42
N ALA A 37 -3.73 -3.36 -15.40
CA ALA A 37 -2.54 -3.07 -16.20
C ALA A 37 -1.34 -3.92 -15.75
N ASP A 38 -1.15 -4.10 -14.44
CA ASP A 38 -0.08 -4.93 -13.88
C ASP A 38 -0.27 -6.42 -14.22
N ILE A 39 -1.49 -6.94 -14.07
CA ILE A 39 -1.84 -8.31 -14.46
C ILE A 39 -1.64 -8.50 -15.97
N ALA A 40 -2.12 -7.56 -16.79
CA ALA A 40 -1.97 -7.64 -18.24
C ALA A 40 -0.49 -7.66 -18.66
N LEU A 41 0.35 -6.84 -18.03
CA LEU A 41 1.79 -6.84 -18.27
C LEU A 41 2.42 -8.21 -17.95
N SER A 42 2.11 -8.76 -16.78
CA SER A 42 2.55 -10.10 -16.39
C SER A 42 2.08 -11.16 -17.40
N VAL A 43 0.79 -11.21 -17.72
CA VAL A 43 0.24 -12.17 -18.70
C VAL A 43 0.95 -12.08 -20.04
N VAL A 44 1.25 -10.89 -20.55
CA VAL A 44 1.98 -10.69 -21.80
C VAL A 44 3.40 -11.26 -21.72
N LEU A 45 4.12 -11.01 -20.63
CA LEU A 45 5.50 -11.50 -20.45
C LEU A 45 5.55 -13.04 -20.33
N PHE A 46 4.65 -13.63 -19.54
CA PHE A 46 4.54 -15.09 -19.43
C PHE A 46 4.12 -15.74 -20.74
N SER A 47 3.16 -15.16 -21.46
CA SER A 47 2.76 -15.66 -22.78
C SER A 47 3.90 -15.57 -23.80
N ALA A 48 4.68 -14.49 -23.79
CA ALA A 48 5.82 -14.33 -24.68
C ALA A 48 6.90 -15.41 -24.43
N LEU A 49 7.18 -15.76 -23.17
CA LEU A 49 8.09 -16.87 -22.86
C LEU A 49 7.53 -18.20 -23.37
N GLY A 50 6.24 -18.48 -23.13
CA GLY A 50 5.60 -19.71 -23.60
C GLY A 50 5.60 -19.83 -25.13
N VAL A 51 5.42 -18.72 -25.85
CA VAL A 51 5.56 -18.69 -27.31
C VAL A 51 7.02 -18.95 -27.72
N ALA A 52 7.99 -18.29 -27.08
CA ALA A 52 9.40 -18.47 -27.38
C ALA A 52 9.88 -19.91 -27.15
N SER A 53 9.43 -20.57 -26.07
CA SER A 53 9.81 -21.96 -25.76
C SER A 53 9.31 -22.92 -26.83
N VAL A 54 8.07 -22.75 -27.30
CA VAL A 54 7.49 -23.54 -28.41
C VAL A 54 8.26 -23.33 -29.71
N PHE A 55 8.61 -22.08 -30.05
CA PHE A 55 9.32 -21.77 -31.31
C PHE A 55 10.79 -22.17 -31.31
N MET A 56 11.48 -22.06 -30.17
CA MET A 56 12.91 -22.32 -30.04
C MET A 56 13.22 -23.73 -29.54
N GLY A 57 12.22 -24.49 -29.07
CA GLY A 57 12.36 -25.89 -28.68
C GLY A 57 13.07 -26.12 -27.34
N PHE A 58 13.09 -25.14 -26.44
CA PHE A 58 13.62 -25.32 -25.08
C PHE A 58 12.49 -25.62 -24.08
N SER A 59 12.78 -26.41 -23.05
CA SER A 59 11.88 -26.64 -21.92
C SER A 59 12.02 -25.51 -20.91
N ILE A 60 10.89 -25.06 -20.34
CA ILE A 60 10.87 -24.10 -19.23
C ILE A 60 11.02 -24.89 -17.93
N ASP A 61 12.06 -24.58 -17.16
CA ASP A 61 12.25 -25.14 -15.81
C ASP A 61 11.86 -24.15 -14.70
N GLY A 62 12.03 -24.55 -13.43
CA GLY A 62 11.70 -23.70 -12.28
C GLY A 62 12.56 -22.44 -12.16
N LEU A 63 13.83 -22.48 -12.62
CA LEU A 63 14.72 -21.32 -12.60
C LEU A 63 14.30 -20.31 -13.67
N ASP A 64 13.89 -20.79 -14.85
CA ASP A 64 13.31 -19.96 -15.91
C ASP A 64 12.06 -19.21 -15.42
N ILE A 65 11.20 -19.90 -14.65
CA ILE A 65 10.00 -19.30 -14.05
C ILE A 65 10.38 -18.23 -13.02
N GLN A 66 11.30 -18.52 -12.08
CA GLN A 66 11.75 -17.55 -11.07
C GLN A 66 12.42 -16.33 -11.71
N LEU A 67 13.25 -16.53 -12.74
CA LEU A 67 13.89 -15.44 -13.47
C LEU A 67 12.84 -14.61 -14.22
N LEU A 68 11.86 -15.25 -14.85
CA LEU A 68 10.78 -14.55 -15.53
C LEU A 68 9.91 -13.75 -14.53
N GLN A 69 9.62 -14.30 -13.35
CA GLN A 69 8.94 -13.56 -12.28
C GLN A 69 9.73 -12.31 -11.86
N ALA A 70 11.05 -12.43 -11.70
CA ALA A 70 11.91 -11.28 -11.41
C ALA A 70 11.90 -10.24 -12.54
N VAL A 71 11.89 -10.67 -13.81
CA VAL A 71 11.76 -9.80 -14.99
C VAL A 71 10.40 -9.11 -15.02
N ALA A 72 9.31 -9.84 -14.79
CA ALA A 72 7.96 -9.30 -14.74
C ALA A 72 7.81 -8.25 -13.64
N GLN A 73 8.30 -8.56 -12.44
CA GLN A 73 8.33 -7.62 -11.32
C GLN A 73 9.17 -6.37 -11.63
N THR A 74 10.31 -6.53 -12.31
CA THR A 74 11.12 -5.39 -12.76
C THR A 74 10.37 -4.54 -13.78
N ALA A 75 9.68 -5.16 -14.74
CA ALA A 75 8.87 -4.46 -15.72
C ALA A 75 7.71 -3.69 -15.07
N SER A 76 7.00 -4.33 -14.13
CA SER A 76 5.96 -3.72 -13.32
C SER A 76 6.47 -2.53 -12.51
N PHE A 77 7.63 -2.67 -11.87
CA PHE A 77 8.29 -1.56 -11.17
C PHE A 77 8.60 -0.39 -12.11
N LEU A 78 9.15 -0.65 -13.29
CA LEU A 78 9.45 0.39 -14.27
C LEU A 78 8.18 1.09 -14.77
N MET A 79 7.12 0.33 -15.06
CA MET A 79 5.82 0.87 -15.41
C MET A 79 5.28 1.78 -14.30
N ALA A 80 5.27 1.29 -13.05
CA ALA A 80 4.82 2.02 -11.88
C ALA A 80 5.67 3.28 -11.64
N LEU A 81 6.99 3.20 -11.85
CA LEU A 81 7.90 4.32 -11.67
C LEU A 81 7.68 5.44 -12.70
N LEU A 82 7.51 5.08 -13.97
CA LEU A 82 7.20 6.05 -15.02
C LEU A 82 5.85 6.72 -14.77
N TRP A 83 4.83 5.94 -14.41
CA TRP A 83 3.52 6.47 -14.06
C TRP A 83 3.58 7.36 -12.82
N TRP A 84 4.27 6.92 -11.77
CA TRP A 84 4.44 7.71 -10.55
C TRP A 84 5.19 9.01 -10.81
N ARG A 85 6.25 8.99 -11.62
CA ARG A 85 7.00 10.20 -12.00
C ARG A 85 6.11 11.21 -12.74
N TYR A 86 5.20 10.72 -13.58
CA TYR A 86 4.20 11.57 -14.24
C TYR A 86 3.16 12.13 -13.25
N LEU A 87 2.72 11.32 -12.30
CA LEU A 87 1.67 11.67 -11.32
C LEU A 87 2.19 12.57 -10.19
N TRP A 88 3.45 12.41 -9.79
CA TRP A 88 4.09 13.02 -8.62
C TRP A 88 3.83 14.52 -8.48
N PRO A 89 4.02 15.38 -9.51
CA PRO A 89 3.81 16.82 -9.36
C PRO A 89 2.37 17.23 -9.03
N ARG A 90 1.40 16.30 -9.18
CA ARG A 90 -0.03 16.49 -8.93
C ARG A 90 -0.55 15.60 -7.80
N SER A 91 0.35 14.92 -7.09
CA SER A 91 0.04 13.99 -6.02
C SER A 91 -0.27 14.74 -4.72
N PHE A 92 -1.15 14.17 -3.90
CA PHE A 92 -1.33 14.56 -2.51
C PHE A 92 0.00 14.50 -1.75
N MET A 93 0.83 13.48 -1.99
CA MET A 93 2.14 13.35 -1.35
C MET A 93 3.07 14.54 -1.60
N ALA A 94 3.23 14.98 -2.85
CA ALA A 94 4.10 16.11 -3.16
C ALA A 94 3.64 17.38 -2.44
N ARG A 95 2.32 17.65 -2.44
CA ARG A 95 1.76 18.82 -1.74
C ARG A 95 1.85 18.70 -0.23
N ARG A 96 1.58 17.53 0.35
CA ARG A 96 1.73 17.27 1.80
C ARG A 96 3.18 17.51 2.23
N GLN A 97 4.15 17.05 1.46
CA GLN A 97 5.57 17.26 1.77
C GLN A 97 5.99 18.73 1.71
N SER A 98 5.40 19.51 0.80
CA SER A 98 5.61 20.97 0.75
C SER A 98 4.95 21.71 1.92
N ALA A 99 3.73 21.34 2.29
CA ALA A 99 2.97 22.00 3.37
C ALA A 99 3.44 21.59 4.77
N HIS A 100 3.82 20.33 4.96
CA HIS A 100 4.21 19.74 6.23
C HIS A 100 5.49 18.90 6.07
N PRO A 101 6.65 19.55 5.90
CA PRO A 101 7.92 18.85 5.81
C PRO A 101 8.26 18.18 7.15
N LEU A 102 8.76 16.93 7.08
CA LEU A 102 9.26 16.25 8.28
C LEU A 102 10.53 16.95 8.80
N GLY A 103 10.45 17.50 10.02
CA GLY A 103 11.56 18.16 10.70
C GLY A 103 12.43 17.25 11.58
N GLY A 104 13.31 17.87 12.38
CA GLY A 104 14.06 17.25 13.47
C GLY A 104 15.40 16.60 13.11
N GLY A 105 15.93 16.86 11.90
CA GLY A 105 17.26 16.42 11.48
C GLY A 105 17.45 14.89 11.46
N ALA A 106 18.72 14.45 11.52
CA ALA A 106 19.08 13.03 11.44
C ALA A 106 18.51 12.21 12.60
N ASN A 107 18.53 12.74 13.83
CA ASN A 107 18.04 12.02 15.01
C ASN A 107 16.55 11.72 14.92
N ALA A 108 15.71 12.67 14.48
CA ALA A 108 14.29 12.40 14.25
C ALA A 108 14.07 11.43 13.08
N ALA A 109 14.91 11.49 12.03
CA ALA A 109 14.83 10.54 10.93
C ALA A 109 15.13 9.11 11.39
N TRP A 110 16.16 8.91 12.21
CA TRP A 110 16.50 7.62 12.81
C TRP A 110 15.39 7.08 13.71
N LYS A 111 14.78 7.93 14.55
CA LYS A 111 13.62 7.53 15.36
C LYS A 111 12.47 7.00 14.48
N ARG A 112 12.17 7.70 13.37
CA ARG A 112 11.12 7.25 12.42
C ARG A 112 11.49 5.92 11.76
N ILE A 113 12.74 5.75 11.34
CA ILE A 113 13.25 4.49 10.76
C ILE A 113 13.10 3.35 11.77
N ALA A 114 13.57 3.53 13.00
CA ALA A 114 13.48 2.53 14.06
C ALA A 114 12.01 2.15 14.35
N CYS A 115 11.11 3.13 14.50
CA CYS A 115 9.69 2.85 14.71
C CYS A 115 9.09 2.06 13.55
N VAL A 116 9.39 2.43 12.30
CA VAL A 116 8.89 1.74 11.11
C VAL A 116 9.36 0.29 11.04
N VAL A 117 10.64 0.03 11.33
CA VAL A 117 11.17 -1.35 11.35
C VAL A 117 10.49 -2.17 12.45
N VAL A 118 10.34 -1.60 13.65
CA VAL A 118 9.66 -2.27 14.78
C VAL A 118 8.19 -2.56 14.45
N ILE A 119 7.47 -1.63 13.81
CA ILE A 119 6.09 -1.85 13.33
C ILE A 119 6.06 -3.03 12.36
N GLY A 120 6.97 -3.08 11.38
CA GLY A 120 7.00 -4.17 10.40
C GLY A 120 7.23 -5.54 11.04
N LEU A 121 8.25 -5.65 11.89
CA LEU A 121 8.59 -6.91 12.57
C LEU A 121 7.51 -7.36 13.55
N SER A 122 6.99 -6.47 14.39
CA SER A 122 5.93 -6.80 15.35
C SER A 122 4.62 -7.16 14.66
N MET A 123 4.26 -6.46 13.60
CA MET A 123 3.08 -6.79 12.79
C MET A 123 3.23 -8.15 12.12
N GLN A 124 4.42 -8.49 11.62
CA GLN A 124 4.68 -9.80 11.04
C GLN A 124 4.46 -10.92 12.06
N VAL A 125 4.97 -10.78 13.28
CA VAL A 125 4.75 -11.75 14.37
C VAL A 125 3.25 -11.92 14.66
N VAL A 126 2.53 -10.81 14.80
CA VAL A 126 1.07 -10.83 15.07
C VAL A 126 0.32 -11.52 13.92
N ILE A 127 0.60 -11.14 12.67
CA ILE A 127 -0.07 -11.70 11.51
C ILE A 127 0.22 -13.19 11.34
N SER A 128 1.48 -13.61 11.48
CA SER A 128 1.86 -15.02 11.36
C SER A 128 1.09 -15.90 12.35
N TYR A 129 1.16 -15.61 13.65
CA TYR A 129 0.48 -16.45 14.65
C TYR A 129 -1.05 -16.39 14.57
N LEU A 130 -1.63 -15.25 14.18
CA LEU A 130 -3.08 -15.17 13.92
C LEU A 130 -3.47 -16.01 12.70
N CYS A 131 -2.67 -15.96 11.63
CA CYS A 131 -2.89 -16.77 10.44
C CYS A 131 -2.79 -18.27 10.77
N ASP A 132 -1.71 -18.69 11.44
CA ASP A 132 -1.52 -20.09 11.86
C ASP A 132 -2.67 -20.58 12.76
N GLY A 133 -3.12 -19.73 13.69
CA GLY A 133 -4.27 -20.02 14.54
C GLY A 133 -5.56 -20.23 13.74
N VAL A 134 -5.84 -19.36 12.76
CA VAL A 134 -7.02 -19.49 11.88
C VAL A 134 -6.90 -20.73 10.98
N LEU A 135 -5.75 -20.97 10.37
CA LEU A 135 -5.52 -22.12 9.49
C LEU A 135 -5.59 -23.45 10.24
N SER A 136 -5.20 -23.47 11.53
CA SER A 136 -5.35 -24.67 12.38
C SER A 136 -6.81 -25.11 12.57
N LEU A 137 -7.76 -24.18 12.41
CA LEU A 137 -9.20 -24.45 12.49
C LEU A 137 -9.81 -24.80 11.13
N LEU A 138 -9.07 -24.58 10.02
CA LEU A 138 -9.53 -24.71 8.64
C LEU A 138 -8.51 -25.54 7.82
N PRO A 139 -8.41 -26.86 8.05
CA PRO A 139 -7.36 -27.69 7.47
C PRO A 139 -7.40 -27.76 5.94
N GLU A 140 -8.58 -27.69 5.32
CA GLU A 140 -8.71 -27.64 3.85
C GLU A 140 -8.07 -26.36 3.28
N VAL A 141 -8.35 -25.21 3.89
CA VAL A 141 -7.77 -23.92 3.49
C VAL A 141 -6.26 -23.87 3.74
N ALA A 142 -5.79 -24.53 4.80
CA ALA A 142 -4.36 -24.64 5.10
C ALA A 142 -3.62 -25.45 4.03
N ALA A 143 -4.21 -26.56 3.56
CA ALA A 143 -3.66 -27.38 2.49
C ALA A 143 -3.53 -26.59 1.18
N ASP A 144 -4.60 -25.93 0.75
CA ASP A 144 -4.61 -25.09 -0.46
C ASP A 144 -3.55 -23.97 -0.40
N TYR A 145 -3.37 -23.38 0.79
CA TYR A 145 -2.36 -22.35 1.00
C TYR A 145 -0.93 -22.91 0.94
N SER A 146 -0.68 -24.07 1.55
CA SER A 146 0.64 -24.71 1.52
C SER A 146 1.08 -25.09 0.11
N GLU A 147 0.18 -25.65 -0.70
CA GLU A 147 0.47 -25.99 -2.10
C GLU A 147 0.85 -24.74 -2.90
N LEU A 148 0.11 -23.63 -2.72
CA LEU A 148 0.42 -22.37 -3.40
C LEU A 148 1.75 -21.76 -2.96
N VAL A 149 2.11 -21.85 -1.67
CA VAL A 149 3.40 -21.36 -1.17
C VAL A 149 4.57 -22.17 -1.75
N GLU A 150 4.39 -23.47 -1.92
CA GLU A 150 5.37 -24.36 -2.57
C GLU A 150 5.52 -24.03 -4.06
N GLU A 151 4.41 -23.86 -4.79
CA GLU A 151 4.43 -23.54 -6.23
C GLU A 151 5.03 -22.15 -6.54
N THR A 152 4.80 -21.18 -5.67
CA THR A 152 5.27 -19.79 -5.86
C THR A 152 6.70 -19.57 -5.35
N GLY A 153 7.31 -20.56 -4.68
CA GLY A 153 8.63 -20.44 -4.07
C GLY A 153 8.69 -19.43 -2.92
N LEU A 154 7.54 -19.05 -2.34
CA LEU A 154 7.48 -18.08 -1.23
C LEU A 154 8.13 -18.65 0.05
N GLY A 155 8.20 -19.98 0.16
CA GLY A 155 8.91 -20.70 1.23
C GLY A 155 10.40 -20.96 0.95
N ASP A 156 10.89 -20.64 -0.26
CA ASP A 156 12.27 -20.91 -0.62
C ASP A 156 13.21 -19.92 0.09
N THR A 157 14.24 -20.46 0.74
CA THR A 157 15.34 -19.67 1.31
C THR A 157 16.44 -19.38 0.29
N ASN A 158 16.19 -19.64 -0.99
CA ASN A 158 17.16 -19.39 -2.05
C ASN A 158 17.39 -17.87 -2.20
N LEU A 159 18.61 -17.47 -2.57
CA LEU A 159 18.99 -16.04 -2.58
C LEU A 159 18.12 -15.21 -3.53
N LEU A 160 17.72 -15.76 -4.67
CA LEU A 160 16.91 -15.04 -5.65
C LEU A 160 15.51 -14.76 -5.10
N ALA A 161 14.85 -15.76 -4.52
CA ALA A 161 13.53 -15.64 -3.89
C ALA A 161 13.53 -14.64 -2.72
N VAL A 162 14.57 -14.67 -1.88
CA VAL A 162 14.73 -13.69 -0.81
C VAL A 162 14.92 -12.29 -1.38
N LEU A 163 15.75 -12.11 -2.40
CA LEU A 163 15.98 -10.79 -3.02
C LEU A 163 14.72 -10.24 -3.71
N THR A 164 13.99 -11.06 -4.46
CA THR A 164 12.75 -10.65 -5.13
C THR A 164 11.64 -10.37 -4.12
N THR A 165 11.47 -11.20 -3.09
CA THR A 165 10.40 -11.05 -2.10
C THR A 165 10.68 -9.95 -1.09
N VAL A 166 11.89 -9.89 -0.52
CA VAL A 166 12.23 -8.92 0.53
C VAL A 166 12.55 -7.55 -0.06
N LEU A 167 13.15 -7.47 -1.26
CA LEU A 167 13.58 -6.19 -1.84
C LEU A 167 12.79 -5.79 -3.10
N GLY A 168 12.63 -6.70 -4.06
CA GLY A 168 11.98 -6.40 -5.34
C GLY A 168 10.50 -6.01 -5.20
N ALA A 169 9.72 -6.91 -4.58
CA ALA A 169 8.27 -6.77 -4.38
C ALA A 169 7.91 -5.46 -3.70
N PRO A 170 8.53 -5.09 -2.55
CA PRO A 170 8.12 -3.88 -1.87
C PRO A 170 8.35 -2.59 -2.66
N PHE A 171 9.37 -2.51 -3.53
CA PHE A 171 9.51 -1.35 -4.42
C PHE A 171 8.38 -1.25 -5.43
N CYS A 172 8.02 -2.37 -6.06
CA CYS A 172 6.96 -2.43 -7.06
C CYS A 172 5.59 -2.15 -6.43
N GLU A 173 5.25 -2.93 -5.40
CA GLU A 173 3.94 -2.94 -4.77
C GLU A 173 3.64 -1.63 -4.04
N GLU A 174 4.61 -1.06 -3.32
CA GLU A 174 4.39 0.24 -2.68
C GLU A 174 4.21 1.36 -3.70
N LEU A 175 4.89 1.31 -4.84
CA LEU A 175 4.76 2.34 -5.86
C LEU A 175 3.41 2.25 -6.60
N LEU A 176 2.97 1.04 -6.92
CA LEU A 176 1.64 0.78 -7.49
C LEU A 176 0.55 1.15 -6.49
N VAL A 177 0.60 0.63 -5.27
CA VAL A 177 -0.49 0.71 -4.31
C VAL A 177 -0.45 2.04 -3.54
N ARG A 178 0.66 2.36 -2.89
CA ARG A 178 0.78 3.52 -1.99
C ARG A 178 1.13 4.80 -2.74
N GLY A 179 1.74 4.65 -3.92
CA GLY A 179 1.85 5.71 -4.90
C GLY A 179 0.54 5.90 -5.67
N ILE A 180 0.31 5.08 -6.70
CA ILE A 180 -0.71 5.38 -7.73
C ILE A 180 -2.14 5.11 -7.24
N VAL A 181 -2.43 3.91 -6.73
CA VAL A 181 -3.78 3.52 -6.27
C VAL A 181 -4.25 4.39 -5.12
N PHE A 182 -3.38 4.69 -4.15
CA PHE A 182 -3.74 5.55 -3.03
C PHE A 182 -4.04 6.98 -3.48
N GLU A 183 -3.27 7.52 -4.42
CA GLU A 183 -3.59 8.81 -5.02
C GLU A 183 -4.94 8.80 -5.75
N PHE A 184 -5.28 7.74 -6.48
CA PHE A 184 -6.60 7.62 -7.10
C PHE A 184 -7.71 7.44 -6.07
N SER A 185 -7.44 6.71 -4.99
CA SER A 185 -8.39 6.53 -3.89
C SER A 185 -8.67 7.86 -3.17
N LEU A 186 -7.65 8.69 -2.94
CA LEU A 186 -7.85 10.05 -2.43
C LEU A 186 -8.67 10.91 -3.39
N ARG A 187 -8.56 10.67 -4.71
CA ARG A 187 -9.38 11.33 -5.73
C ARG A 187 -10.84 10.91 -5.73
N ALA A 188 -11.10 9.65 -5.42
CA ALA A 188 -12.44 9.13 -5.29
C ALA A 188 -13.17 9.76 -4.08
N PHE A 189 -12.48 9.85 -2.93
CA PHE A 189 -13.13 10.17 -1.66
C PHE A 189 -12.90 11.60 -1.14
N ASN A 190 -12.19 12.45 -1.90
CA ASN A 190 -11.98 13.86 -1.53
C ASN A 190 -12.22 14.81 -2.72
N PRO A 191 -13.43 14.84 -3.32
CA PRO A 191 -13.70 15.66 -4.50
C PRO A 191 -13.46 17.17 -4.28
N GLN A 192 -13.54 17.66 -3.04
CA GLN A 192 -13.17 19.03 -2.67
C GLN A 192 -11.69 19.37 -2.96
N CYS A 193 -10.81 18.36 -2.99
CA CYS A 193 -9.40 18.51 -3.32
C CYS A 193 -9.14 18.55 -4.84
N ARG A 194 -10.17 18.41 -5.70
CA ARG A 194 -10.03 18.42 -7.16
C ARG A 194 -9.26 19.60 -7.75
N PRO A 195 -9.40 20.85 -7.25
CA PRO A 195 -8.59 21.98 -7.71
C PRO A 195 -7.08 21.77 -7.51
N LEU A 196 -6.68 20.97 -6.50
CA LEU A 196 -5.28 20.68 -6.19
C LEU A 196 -4.64 19.73 -7.22
N TRP A 197 -5.43 18.92 -7.94
CA TRP A 197 -4.91 17.93 -8.90
C TRP A 197 -4.84 18.44 -10.34
N LYS A 198 -5.53 19.54 -10.66
CA LYS A 198 -5.46 20.19 -11.97
C LYS A 198 -4.19 21.04 -12.07
N ARG A 199 -3.34 20.76 -13.07
CA ARG A 199 -2.13 21.55 -13.37
C ARG A 199 -2.53 22.95 -13.86
N ARG A 200 -2.02 24.03 -13.27
CA ARG A 200 -1.85 25.30 -14.03
C ARG A 200 -0.74 25.09 -15.05
N ARG A 201 -1.07 25.06 -16.34
CA ARG A 201 -0.13 24.73 -17.44
C ARG A 201 1.07 25.68 -17.57
N ARG A 202 1.04 26.87 -16.96
CA ARG A 202 2.17 27.80 -16.84
C ARG A 202 2.06 28.45 -15.47
N ALA A 203 3.00 28.18 -14.56
CA ALA A 203 3.19 29.04 -13.41
C ALA A 203 4.00 30.24 -13.91
N SER A 204 3.36 31.38 -14.09
CA SER A 204 4.09 32.64 -14.22
C SER A 204 4.83 32.90 -12.91
N ALA A 205 6.03 33.46 -12.94
CA ALA A 205 6.78 33.84 -11.74
C ALA A 205 6.01 34.83 -10.82
N GLN A 206 4.90 35.39 -11.31
CA GLN A 206 4.00 36.29 -10.57
C GLN A 206 2.78 35.59 -9.93
N ASP A 207 2.55 34.29 -10.15
CA ASP A 207 1.45 33.51 -9.56
C ASP A 207 1.83 32.91 -8.18
N GLY A 208 2.41 33.72 -7.29
CA GLY A 208 2.85 33.32 -5.95
C GLY A 208 1.74 32.87 -4.99
N ALA A 209 0.47 32.97 -5.38
CA ALA A 209 -0.64 32.42 -4.63
C ALA A 209 -0.78 30.90 -4.90
N MET A 210 0.00 30.11 -4.15
CA MET A 210 -0.22 28.68 -4.02
C MET A 210 -1.71 28.44 -3.74
N VAL A 211 -2.41 27.62 -4.55
CA VAL A 211 -3.81 27.24 -4.24
C VAL A 211 -3.83 26.80 -2.78
N PRO A 212 -4.63 27.44 -1.91
CA PRO A 212 -4.64 27.12 -0.48
C PRO A 212 -4.83 25.61 -0.31
N TRP A 213 -4.04 25.03 0.58
CA TRP A 213 -4.12 23.60 0.86
C TRP A 213 -5.53 23.25 1.36
N ALA A 214 -6.30 22.57 0.53
CA ALA A 214 -7.52 21.90 0.95
C ALA A 214 -7.12 20.52 1.48
N ALA A 215 -6.99 20.40 2.81
CA ALA A 215 -6.69 19.13 3.45
C ALA A 215 -7.79 18.10 3.10
N PRO A 216 -7.43 16.87 2.70
CA PRO A 216 -8.39 15.78 2.60
C PRO A 216 -9.12 15.59 3.92
N SER A 217 -10.39 15.21 3.84
CA SER A 217 -11.20 14.93 5.02
C SER A 217 -10.70 13.66 5.72
N ALA A 218 -10.82 13.58 7.04
CA ALA A 218 -10.42 12.39 7.79
C ALA A 218 -11.16 11.11 7.31
N ARG A 219 -12.46 11.23 7.01
CA ARG A 219 -13.27 10.13 6.45
C ARG A 219 -12.81 9.74 5.05
N GLY A 220 -12.50 10.71 4.20
CA GLY A 220 -11.99 10.45 2.85
C GLY A 220 -10.59 9.81 2.85
N ILE A 221 -9.73 10.18 3.81
CA ILE A 221 -8.44 9.49 4.04
C ILE A 221 -8.68 8.05 4.48
N ALA A 222 -9.57 7.84 5.46
CA ALA A 222 -9.89 6.50 5.95
C ALA A 222 -10.44 5.59 4.82
N ALA A 223 -11.39 6.09 4.03
CA ALA A 223 -11.91 5.37 2.87
C ALA A 223 -10.82 5.07 1.83
N ALA A 224 -9.90 6.01 1.59
CA ALA A 224 -8.77 5.78 0.69
C ALA A 224 -7.79 4.72 1.20
N ILE A 225 -7.53 4.68 2.52
CA ILE A 225 -6.73 3.63 3.17
C ILE A 225 -7.42 2.27 3.02
N VAL A 226 -8.73 2.19 3.26
CA VAL A 226 -9.49 0.93 3.13
C VAL A 226 -9.49 0.43 1.69
N LEU A 227 -9.74 1.30 0.71
CA LEU A 227 -9.76 0.90 -0.70
C LEU A 227 -8.38 0.40 -1.18
N GLN A 228 -7.28 1.13 -0.88
CA GLN A 228 -5.96 0.64 -1.28
C GLN A 228 -5.57 -0.65 -0.55
N ALA A 229 -6.02 -0.85 0.69
CA ALA A 229 -5.75 -2.06 1.45
C ALA A 229 -6.50 -3.26 0.87
N ALA A 230 -7.78 -3.09 0.52
CA ALA A 230 -8.58 -4.11 -0.14
C ALA A 230 -7.99 -4.48 -1.51
N ILE A 231 -7.55 -3.49 -2.29
CA ILE A 231 -6.87 -3.71 -3.58
C ILE A 231 -5.55 -4.45 -3.38
N PHE A 232 -4.76 -4.08 -2.37
CA PHE A 232 -3.53 -4.77 -2.05
C PHE A 232 -3.77 -6.25 -1.70
N GLY A 233 -4.80 -6.54 -0.90
CA GLY A 233 -5.22 -7.92 -0.64
C GLY A 233 -5.63 -8.66 -1.93
N PHE A 234 -6.45 -8.02 -2.77
CA PHE A 234 -6.90 -8.59 -4.04
C PHE A 234 -5.73 -8.93 -4.99
N MET A 235 -4.69 -8.10 -5.04
CA MET A 235 -3.51 -8.33 -5.91
C MET A 235 -2.78 -9.65 -5.63
N HIS A 236 -2.95 -10.25 -4.46
CA HIS A 236 -2.29 -11.50 -4.11
C HIS A 236 -3.00 -12.73 -4.69
N MET A 237 -4.22 -12.60 -5.21
CA MET A 237 -4.95 -13.67 -5.93
C MET A 237 -5.15 -14.97 -5.13
N ASN A 238 -4.93 -14.94 -3.82
CA ASN A 238 -5.16 -16.02 -2.88
C ASN A 238 -5.93 -15.45 -1.67
N TRP A 239 -6.91 -16.20 -1.16
CA TRP A 239 -7.79 -15.69 -0.10
C TRP A 239 -7.06 -15.52 1.24
N VAL A 240 -6.21 -16.47 1.63
CA VAL A 240 -5.44 -16.39 2.89
C VAL A 240 -4.46 -15.22 2.83
N GLN A 241 -3.63 -15.19 1.78
CA GLN A 241 -2.66 -14.13 1.55
C GLN A 241 -3.31 -12.77 1.39
N GLY A 242 -4.38 -12.70 0.62
CA GLY A 242 -5.13 -11.47 0.41
C GLY A 242 -5.74 -10.92 1.69
N CYS A 243 -6.25 -11.77 2.58
CA CYS A 243 -6.78 -11.36 3.87
C CYS A 243 -5.71 -10.70 4.75
N TYR A 244 -4.58 -11.37 4.99
CA TYR A 244 -3.55 -10.80 5.86
C TYR A 244 -2.80 -9.63 5.20
N ALA A 245 -2.58 -9.66 3.88
CA ALA A 245 -1.97 -8.56 3.16
C ALA A 245 -2.89 -7.33 3.17
N GLY A 246 -4.20 -7.53 3.01
CA GLY A 246 -5.19 -6.46 3.15
C GLY A 246 -5.19 -5.84 4.55
N ALA A 247 -5.16 -6.67 5.60
CA ALA A 247 -5.06 -6.21 6.99
C ALA A 247 -3.78 -5.40 7.24
N ALA A 248 -2.61 -5.93 6.84
CA ALA A 248 -1.33 -5.22 6.89
C ALA A 248 -1.38 -3.90 6.09
N GLY A 249 -2.08 -3.93 4.95
CA GLY A 249 -2.23 -2.81 4.05
C GLY A 249 -2.91 -1.59 4.69
N ILE A 250 -3.77 -1.78 5.69
CA ILE A 250 -4.35 -0.68 6.48
C ILE A 250 -3.24 0.06 7.24
N ILE A 251 -2.34 -0.67 7.90
CA ILE A 251 -1.21 -0.10 8.65
C ILE A 251 -0.21 0.57 7.70
N PHE A 252 0.04 -0.02 6.52
CA PHE A 252 0.90 0.60 5.51
C PHE A 252 0.34 1.94 5.02
N GLY A 253 -0.96 2.00 4.70
CA GLY A 253 -1.65 3.24 4.34
C GLY A 253 -1.61 4.27 5.47
N TRP A 254 -1.76 3.83 6.72
CA TRP A 254 -1.61 4.69 7.89
C TRP A 254 -0.18 5.26 8.05
N VAL A 255 0.86 4.45 7.84
CA VAL A 255 2.27 4.92 7.86
C VAL A 255 2.53 5.93 6.74
N LEU A 256 1.96 5.71 5.54
CA LEU A 256 2.05 6.67 4.44
C LEU A 256 1.44 8.01 4.83
N VAL A 257 0.23 8.02 5.38
CA VAL A 257 -0.47 9.25 5.79
C VAL A 257 0.24 9.93 6.96
N THR A 258 0.86 9.17 7.85
CA THR A 258 1.60 9.68 9.03
C THR A 258 2.92 10.33 8.63
N THR A 259 3.68 9.69 7.74
CA THR A 259 5.02 10.16 7.34
C THR A 259 5.00 11.05 6.09
N GLY A 260 4.03 10.85 5.21
CA GLY A 260 3.93 11.48 3.89
C GLY A 260 5.03 11.09 2.91
N LYS A 261 5.83 10.05 3.20
CA LYS A 261 6.93 9.63 2.32
C LYS A 261 6.87 8.12 2.05
N LEU A 262 6.85 7.76 0.77
CA LEU A 262 6.80 6.37 0.31
C LEU A 262 7.96 5.52 0.83
N ARG A 263 9.14 6.11 1.00
CA ARG A 263 10.32 5.40 1.53
C ARG A 263 10.09 4.74 2.89
N TYR A 264 9.20 5.29 3.72
CA TYR A 264 8.89 4.68 5.03
C TYR A 264 7.94 3.49 4.89
N THR A 265 7.04 3.48 3.90
CA THR A 265 6.21 2.29 3.66
C THR A 265 6.98 1.20 2.92
N ILE A 266 7.89 1.56 2.02
CA ILE A 266 8.87 0.62 1.43
C ILE A 266 9.71 -0.04 2.52
N LEU A 267 10.27 0.74 3.45
CA LEU A 267 11.02 0.20 4.59
C LEU A 267 10.15 -0.67 5.51
N LEU A 268 8.91 -0.27 5.76
CA LEU A 268 7.96 -1.05 6.55
C LEU A 268 7.74 -2.43 5.92
N HIS A 269 7.55 -2.45 4.61
CA HIS A 269 7.30 -3.66 3.85
C HIS A 269 8.56 -4.53 3.76
N PHE A 270 9.76 -3.96 3.61
CA PHE A 270 11.01 -4.69 3.79
C PHE A 270 11.09 -5.37 5.16
N ALA A 271 10.77 -4.65 6.23
CA ALA A 271 10.80 -5.21 7.58
C ALA A 271 9.75 -6.32 7.79
N PHE A 272 8.55 -6.16 7.20
CA PHE A 272 7.50 -7.18 7.24
C PHE A 272 7.95 -8.46 6.52
N ASN A 273 8.40 -8.36 5.27
CA ASN A 273 8.85 -9.50 4.47
C ASN A 273 10.12 -10.13 5.05
N ALA A 274 11.10 -9.35 5.51
CA ALA A 274 12.27 -9.91 6.21
C ALA A 274 11.87 -10.64 7.49
N GLY A 275 10.84 -10.13 8.18
CA GLY A 275 10.28 -10.75 9.37
C GLY A 275 9.68 -12.13 9.09
N SER A 276 9.08 -12.38 7.92
CA SER A 276 8.46 -13.68 7.61
C SER A 276 9.50 -14.79 7.55
N TYR A 277 10.67 -14.51 6.97
CA TYR A 277 11.82 -15.43 7.01
C TYR A 277 12.36 -15.62 8.43
N LEU A 278 12.37 -14.56 9.25
CA LEU A 278 12.76 -14.66 10.65
C LEU A 278 11.81 -15.56 11.44
N MET A 279 10.50 -15.54 11.16
CA MET A 279 9.53 -16.41 11.83
C MET A 279 9.88 -17.90 11.66
N GLY A 280 10.40 -18.31 10.49
CA GLY A 280 10.89 -19.68 10.27
C GLY A 280 12.10 -20.06 11.14
N LEU A 281 12.81 -19.08 11.72
CA LEU A 281 13.95 -19.29 12.61
C LEU A 281 13.57 -19.23 14.11
N LEU A 282 12.40 -18.67 14.46
CA LEU A 282 11.98 -18.50 15.84
C LEU A 282 11.32 -19.78 16.38
N TRP A 283 12.12 -20.60 17.05
CA TRP A 283 11.74 -21.93 17.58
C TRP A 283 11.21 -21.90 19.03
N PHE A 284 11.02 -20.74 19.65
CA PHE A 284 10.80 -20.63 21.10
C PHE A 284 9.32 -20.73 21.55
N VAL A 285 8.37 -20.85 20.63
CA VAL A 285 6.93 -20.94 20.95
C VAL A 285 6.49 -22.40 20.85
N ASN A 286 6.25 -23.04 21.99
CA ASN A 286 5.99 -24.49 22.06
C ASN A 286 4.57 -24.83 22.57
N THR A 287 3.90 -23.88 23.22
CA THR A 287 2.56 -24.09 23.77
C THR A 287 1.57 -23.02 23.28
N PRO A 288 0.25 -23.29 23.29
CA PRO A 288 -0.76 -22.27 22.98
C PRO A 288 -0.67 -21.03 23.88
N LEU A 289 -0.24 -21.21 25.14
CA LEU A 289 -0.01 -20.10 26.05
C LEU A 289 1.15 -19.21 25.59
N ASP A 290 2.24 -19.81 25.12
CA ASP A 290 3.39 -19.08 24.58
C ASP A 290 2.99 -18.26 23.34
N VAL A 291 2.11 -18.80 22.48
CA VAL A 291 1.56 -18.08 21.32
C VAL A 291 0.79 -16.85 21.79
N ILE A 292 -0.14 -17.01 22.74
CA ILE A 292 -0.97 -15.91 23.25
C ILE A 292 -0.08 -14.82 23.85
N ILE A 293 0.90 -15.19 24.67
CA ILE A 293 1.84 -14.25 25.29
C ILE A 293 2.66 -13.52 24.22
N THR A 294 3.17 -14.25 23.23
CA THR A 294 3.98 -13.68 22.14
C THR A 294 3.18 -12.69 21.30
N VAL A 295 1.94 -13.04 20.92
CA VAL A 295 1.04 -12.14 20.20
C VAL A 295 0.67 -10.92 21.03
N ALA A 296 0.42 -11.08 22.33
CA ALA A 296 0.13 -9.96 23.23
C ALA A 296 1.31 -8.99 23.33
N ILE A 297 2.53 -9.50 23.53
CA ILE A 297 3.75 -8.68 23.58
C ILE A 297 3.97 -7.96 22.24
N ALA A 298 3.90 -8.69 21.12
CA ALA A 298 4.07 -8.10 19.80
C ALA A 298 3.00 -7.04 19.49
N GLY A 299 1.75 -7.27 19.91
CA GLY A 299 0.66 -6.30 19.79
C GLY A 299 0.90 -5.02 20.59
N VAL A 300 1.38 -5.13 21.83
CA VAL A 300 1.77 -3.96 22.64
C VAL A 300 2.92 -3.20 21.98
N ILE A 301 3.97 -3.90 21.55
CA ILE A 301 5.11 -3.30 20.84
C ILE A 301 4.65 -2.56 19.58
N LEU A 302 3.76 -3.19 18.79
CA LEU A 302 3.20 -2.60 17.59
C LEU A 302 2.48 -1.28 17.89
N VAL A 303 1.59 -1.27 18.88
CA VAL A 303 0.82 -0.08 19.26
C VAL A 303 1.73 1.04 19.77
N GLU A 304 2.70 0.72 20.63
CA GLU A 304 3.64 1.73 21.16
C GLU A 304 4.59 2.28 20.08
N ALA A 305 5.01 1.44 19.13
CA ALA A 305 5.81 1.88 17.98
C ALA A 305 4.99 2.79 17.04
N MET A 306 3.72 2.49 16.82
CA MET A 306 2.80 3.37 16.08
C MET A 306 2.60 4.71 16.77
N ARG A 307 2.39 4.74 18.09
CA ARG A 307 2.32 6.00 18.86
C ARG A 307 3.62 6.79 18.78
N SER A 308 4.75 6.13 18.97
CA SER A 308 6.08 6.75 18.87
C SER A 308 6.35 7.34 17.48
N LEU A 309 5.88 6.68 16.41
CA LEU A 309 5.99 7.21 15.05
C LEU A 309 5.16 8.49 14.85
N ARG A 310 3.94 8.58 15.42
CA ARG A 310 3.13 9.81 15.37
C ARG A 310 3.85 10.97 16.05
N HIS A 311 4.37 10.73 17.26
CA HIS A 311 5.16 11.71 18.01
C HIS A 311 6.41 12.15 17.21
N ALA A 312 7.14 11.19 16.62
CA ALA A 312 8.35 11.48 15.82
C ALA A 312 8.06 12.21 14.50
N CYS A 313 6.80 12.20 14.04
CA CYS A 313 6.32 12.97 12.90
C CYS A 313 5.69 14.31 13.30
N GLY A 314 5.59 14.63 14.60
CA GLY A 314 5.04 15.89 15.10
C GLY A 314 3.52 16.01 14.98
N MET A 315 2.80 14.88 14.86
CA MET A 315 1.35 14.91 14.63
C MET A 315 0.54 15.34 15.86
N ASP A 316 1.07 15.19 17.07
CA ASP A 316 0.35 15.57 18.29
C ASP A 316 0.42 17.08 18.56
N ALA A 317 1.48 17.74 18.10
CA ALA A 317 1.63 19.21 18.21
C ALA A 317 0.65 19.99 17.31
N ALA A 318 0.12 19.36 16.25
CA ALA A 318 -0.87 19.97 15.36
C ALA A 318 -2.31 19.98 15.93
N SER A 319 -2.51 19.45 17.13
CA SER A 319 -3.80 19.43 17.84
C SER A 319 -3.89 20.37 19.03
N ALA A 320 -2.82 21.10 19.35
CA ALA A 320 -2.89 22.18 20.33
C ALA A 320 -3.64 23.37 19.69
N PRO A 321 -4.80 23.80 20.24
CA PRO A 321 -5.34 25.09 19.88
C PRO A 321 -4.25 26.13 20.23
N LEU A 322 -3.91 26.99 19.27
CA LEU A 322 -3.12 28.17 19.60
C LEU A 322 -3.87 28.96 20.70
N PRO A 323 -3.19 29.45 21.74
CA PRO A 323 -3.79 30.31 22.74
C PRO A 323 -4.34 31.61 22.14
#